data_AF-A0A7S4QYC1-F1
#
_entry.id   AF-A0A7S4QYC1-F1
#
_cell.length_a   1.000
_cell.length_b   1.000
_cell.length_c   1.000
_cell.angle_alpha   90.00
_cell.angle_beta   90.00
_cell.angle_gamma   90.00
#
_symmetry.space_group_name_H-M   'P 1'
#
loop_
_entity.id
_entity.type
_entity.pdbx_description
1 polymer ?
#
loop_
_entity_poly.entity_id
_entity_poly.type
_entity_poly.pdbx_seq_one_letter_code
_entity_poly.pdbx_strand_id
1 'polypeptide(L)'
;MMVKSADLLTILPTDGPVPNKILFPIRTEDYYVQKGKNGFGLFAARNIKKGEVVFSDSLEYMYGDVQEGDEIIFTDGAVKFGYLKRPRGVPDSIPSTRDMLIRTHGVDYLLPDPTNEFAGVGMTALEVPGMLMNHSCDPNVFSPEGIGGGLDGIASRDIKKGEEFTDNYFLHDDEKGVVFECKCGAPNCVRDGGIIFENRSQIEKEKLLPSVSAVLRAEYEAEVGRGPPVKWDKPTFPQRISSGAPRLVFPGTFGADVLIKQDDDGNFALYSGRDFTAGEKVYEYWQENWPFVSDSGDPISIDLVLACPEGKNDLPEGTLFHLDPKEIAAAKDKRDKVLFSGWSMLIEHSCEPNLIVGGKGESDYDNWRSTYATKDIRQGEKLTADYNCILWDRTESQNAAYCTCGSEKCVGAKKGFKYLSRNEQEERKLWGVTHMRDKGVSPQIGEALSSHVREHLRRMGDDVMSSSSSSSSSSSSSDDDSSSDDESSSDA
;
A
#
# COMPACT_ATOMS: atom_id res chain seq x y z
N MET A 1 -26.82 16.53 10.89
CA MET A 1 -27.39 15.17 10.82
C MET A 1 -26.27 14.30 10.29
N MET A 2 -25.41 13.80 11.16
CA MET A 2 -25.58 12.54 11.90
C MET A 2 -25.87 11.40 10.93
N VAL A 3 -24.81 10.71 10.50
CA VAL A 3 -24.91 9.28 10.20
C VAL A 3 -25.29 8.66 11.53
N LYS A 4 -26.58 8.35 11.70
CA LYS A 4 -27.00 7.55 12.84
C LYS A 4 -26.53 6.13 12.57
N SER A 5 -25.70 5.61 13.46
CA SER A 5 -25.60 4.19 13.77
C SER A 5 -26.94 3.72 14.34
N ALA A 6 -27.93 3.61 13.47
CA ALA A 6 -29.21 2.97 13.75
C ALA A 6 -29.80 2.49 12.44
N ASP A 7 -29.09 1.57 11.81
CA ASP A 7 -29.67 0.33 11.32
C ASP A 7 -28.51 -0.64 11.18
N LEU A 8 -28.45 -1.59 12.11
CA LEU A 8 -27.94 -2.94 11.82
C LEU A 8 -28.77 -3.37 10.62
N LEU A 9 -28.19 -3.10 9.45
CA LEU A 9 -28.83 -3.16 8.16
C LEU A 9 -29.47 -4.55 8.09
N THR A 10 -30.81 -4.58 7.99
CA THR A 10 -31.53 -5.82 7.73
C THR A 10 -31.23 -6.16 6.28
N ILE A 11 -30.02 -6.68 6.06
CA ILE A 11 -29.49 -7.05 4.76
C ILE A 11 -30.31 -8.25 4.33
N LEU A 12 -31.19 -8.03 3.37
CA LEU A 12 -31.84 -9.12 2.67
C LEU A 12 -30.73 -9.90 1.97
N PRO A 13 -30.62 -11.23 2.20
CA PRO A 13 -29.63 -12.04 1.52
C PRO A 13 -29.89 -11.94 0.02
N THR A 14 -28.91 -11.40 -0.71
CA THR A 14 -28.85 -11.58 -2.15
C THR A 14 -28.26 -12.96 -2.41
N ASP A 15 -28.88 -13.72 -3.31
CA ASP A 15 -28.47 -15.09 -3.64
C ASP A 15 -27.12 -15.08 -4.37
N GLY A 16 -26.03 -15.16 -3.60
CA GLY A 16 -24.68 -15.48 -4.09
C GLY A 16 -23.56 -14.72 -3.37
N PRO A 17 -22.39 -15.35 -3.12
CA PRO A 17 -21.23 -14.65 -2.58
C PRO A 17 -20.71 -13.62 -3.61
N VAL A 18 -20.63 -12.36 -3.21
CA VAL A 18 -19.87 -11.35 -3.98
C VAL A 18 -18.38 -11.70 -3.81
N PRO A 19 -17.63 -11.90 -4.90
CA PRO A 19 -16.21 -12.24 -4.82
C PRO A 19 -15.41 -11.04 -4.30
N ASN A 20 -14.47 -11.31 -3.41
CA ASN A 20 -13.49 -10.32 -2.98
C ASN A 20 -12.52 -10.04 -4.13
N LYS A 21 -12.02 -8.82 -4.19
CA LYS A 21 -10.88 -8.48 -5.04
C LYS A 21 -9.66 -8.07 -4.21
N ILE A 22 -8.48 -8.45 -4.68
CA ILE A 22 -7.19 -8.17 -4.04
C ILE A 22 -6.34 -7.37 -5.03
N LEU A 23 -5.92 -6.16 -4.67
CA LEU A 23 -5.12 -5.32 -5.56
C LEU A 23 -3.65 -5.77 -5.53
N PHE A 24 -3.06 -5.84 -6.71
CA PHE A 24 -1.71 -6.35 -6.87
C PHE A 24 -0.89 -5.55 -7.87
N PRO A 25 0.21 -4.87 -7.47
CA PRO A 25 1.05 -4.14 -8.43
C PRO A 25 1.74 -5.10 -9.40
N ILE A 26 1.48 -4.91 -10.69
CA ILE A 26 2.09 -5.70 -11.77
C ILE A 26 3.59 -5.38 -11.96
N ARG A 27 4.08 -4.25 -11.43
CA ARG A 27 5.47 -3.81 -11.53
C ARG A 27 5.84 -2.77 -10.49
N THR A 28 6.97 -2.96 -9.81
CA THR A 28 7.61 -1.96 -8.94
C THR A 28 8.96 -1.52 -9.52
N GLU A 29 9.74 -0.75 -8.76
CA GLU A 29 11.14 -0.47 -9.09
C GLU A 29 12.03 -1.74 -9.02
N ASP A 30 11.61 -2.75 -8.25
CA ASP A 30 12.37 -3.97 -8.00
C ASP A 30 11.95 -5.14 -8.89
N TYR A 31 10.66 -5.26 -9.20
CA TYR A 31 10.14 -6.41 -9.94
C TYR A 31 9.05 -6.07 -10.97
N TYR A 32 8.76 -7.03 -11.84
CA TYR A 32 7.55 -7.03 -12.67
C TYR A 32 7.03 -8.44 -12.88
N VAL A 33 5.72 -8.56 -13.08
CA VAL A 33 5.06 -9.83 -13.40
C VAL A 33 5.17 -10.09 -14.89
N GLN A 34 5.50 -11.32 -15.26
CA GLN A 34 5.49 -11.77 -16.65
C GLN A 34 5.10 -13.24 -16.75
N LYS A 35 4.51 -13.63 -17.89
CA LYS A 35 4.36 -15.04 -18.25
C LYS A 35 5.71 -15.66 -18.60
N GLY A 36 6.20 -16.54 -17.75
CA GLY A 36 7.42 -17.33 -17.91
C GLY A 36 7.14 -18.72 -18.52
N LYS A 37 8.11 -19.63 -18.35
CA LYS A 37 8.01 -21.02 -18.85
C LYS A 37 7.04 -21.87 -18.02
N ASN A 38 6.94 -21.59 -16.73
CA ASN A 38 6.21 -22.40 -15.75
C ASN A 38 4.90 -21.74 -15.29
N GLY A 39 4.41 -20.74 -16.02
CA GLY A 39 3.23 -19.96 -15.63
C GLY A 39 3.56 -18.48 -15.54
N PHE A 40 2.97 -17.78 -14.57
CA PHE A 40 3.38 -16.43 -14.21
C PHE A 40 4.56 -16.47 -13.25
N GLY A 41 5.42 -15.46 -13.32
CA GLY A 41 6.63 -15.33 -12.53
C GLY A 41 6.88 -13.88 -12.17
N LEU A 42 7.63 -13.65 -11.08
CA LEU A 42 8.24 -12.35 -10.78
C LEU A 42 9.62 -12.26 -11.43
N PHE A 43 9.94 -11.11 -12.00
CA PHE A 43 11.20 -10.87 -12.69
C PHE A 43 11.84 -9.57 -12.21
N ALA A 44 13.16 -9.56 -12.06
CA ALA A 44 13.90 -8.40 -11.60
C ALA A 44 13.77 -7.20 -12.55
N ALA A 45 13.27 -6.06 -12.09
CA ALA A 45 13.19 -4.81 -12.86
C ALA A 45 14.55 -4.08 -12.93
N ARG A 46 15.46 -4.40 -12.01
CA ARG A 46 16.84 -3.89 -11.90
C ARG A 46 17.83 -5.01 -11.61
N ASN A 47 19.13 -4.68 -11.61
CA ASN A 47 20.14 -5.60 -11.06
C ASN A 47 20.07 -5.53 -9.53
N ILE A 48 20.17 -6.68 -8.87
CA ILE A 48 20.08 -6.81 -7.40
C ILE A 48 21.32 -7.55 -6.91
N LYS A 49 21.98 -7.03 -5.88
CA LYS A 49 23.18 -7.68 -5.31
C LYS A 49 22.81 -8.75 -4.31
N LYS A 50 23.69 -9.74 -4.17
CA LYS A 50 23.59 -10.71 -3.07
C LYS A 50 23.40 -9.99 -1.73
N GLY A 51 22.41 -10.44 -0.96
CA GLY A 51 22.06 -9.89 0.35
C GLY A 51 21.11 -8.69 0.31
N GLU A 52 20.79 -8.16 -0.87
CA GLU A 52 19.73 -7.15 -0.99
C GLU A 52 18.34 -7.79 -0.93
N VAL A 53 17.38 -7.03 -0.41
CA VAL A 53 15.95 -7.31 -0.49
C VAL A 53 15.50 -7.23 -1.95
N VAL A 54 14.77 -8.25 -2.42
CA VAL A 54 14.26 -8.35 -3.79
C VAL A 54 12.90 -7.70 -3.99
N PHE A 55 12.11 -7.54 -2.92
CA PHE A 55 10.89 -6.73 -2.88
C PHE A 55 10.57 -6.40 -1.41
N SER A 56 10.47 -5.11 -1.07
CA SER A 56 10.15 -4.64 0.28
C SER A 56 8.66 -4.43 0.53
N ASP A 57 7.85 -4.49 -0.53
CA ASP A 57 6.44 -4.09 -0.52
C ASP A 57 5.52 -5.31 -0.56
N SER A 58 5.92 -6.41 0.09
CA SER A 58 5.07 -7.59 0.20
C SER A 58 3.88 -7.28 1.11
N LEU A 59 2.67 -7.42 0.55
CA LEU A 59 1.43 -7.37 1.29
C LEU A 59 1.07 -8.79 1.70
N GLU A 60 0.87 -8.99 3.00
CA GLU A 60 0.38 -10.23 3.56
C GLU A 60 -1.12 -10.08 3.82
N TYR A 61 -1.90 -10.98 3.23
CA TYR A 61 -3.34 -11.07 3.47
C TYR A 61 -3.63 -12.33 4.28
N MET A 62 -4.34 -12.16 5.38
CA MET A 62 -4.88 -13.30 6.11
C MET A 62 -5.96 -14.02 5.30
N TYR A 63 -5.91 -15.36 5.30
CA TYR A 63 -6.81 -16.21 4.51
C TYR A 63 -8.25 -16.26 5.05
N GLY A 64 -8.56 -15.63 6.18
CA GLY A 64 -9.87 -15.72 6.84
C GLY A 64 -11.05 -15.34 5.96
N ASP A 65 -10.85 -14.52 4.93
CA ASP A 65 -11.96 -14.10 4.06
C ASP A 65 -11.76 -14.41 2.56
N VAL A 66 -10.62 -14.98 2.15
CA VAL A 66 -10.42 -15.36 0.74
C VAL A 66 -11.13 -16.69 0.43
N GLN A 67 -12.06 -16.68 -0.51
CA GLN A 67 -12.85 -17.85 -0.92
C GLN A 67 -12.73 -18.11 -2.42
N GLU A 68 -13.15 -19.31 -2.83
CA GLU A 68 -13.25 -19.66 -4.24
C GLU A 68 -14.15 -18.67 -4.99
N GLY A 69 -13.61 -18.11 -6.09
CA GLY A 69 -14.28 -17.11 -6.90
C GLY A 69 -13.79 -15.68 -6.68
N ASP A 70 -13.00 -15.44 -5.64
CA ASP A 70 -12.31 -14.15 -5.45
C ASP A 70 -11.33 -13.88 -6.60
N GLU A 71 -10.92 -12.63 -6.80
CA GLU A 71 -10.06 -12.21 -7.90
C GLU A 71 -8.84 -11.44 -7.40
N ILE A 72 -7.65 -11.77 -7.89
CA ILE A 72 -6.48 -10.89 -7.79
C ILE A 72 -6.52 -9.96 -9.00
N ILE A 73 -6.54 -8.65 -8.78
CA ILE A 73 -6.49 -7.63 -9.83
C ILE A 73 -5.05 -7.14 -9.97
N PHE A 74 -4.49 -7.26 -11.16
CA PHE A 74 -3.24 -6.61 -11.50
C PHE A 74 -3.49 -5.12 -11.71
N THR A 75 -2.97 -4.30 -10.80
CA THR A 75 -2.94 -2.85 -10.96
C THR A 75 -1.64 -2.47 -11.65
N ASP A 76 -1.64 -1.38 -12.41
CA ASP A 76 -0.40 -0.78 -12.95
C ASP A 76 0.47 -0.13 -11.85
N GLY A 77 0.22 -0.47 -10.57
CA GLY A 77 0.76 0.21 -9.41
C GLY A 77 2.27 0.12 -9.28
N ALA A 78 2.87 1.21 -8.77
CA ALA A 78 4.25 1.44 -8.29
C ALA A 78 5.37 1.79 -9.29
N VAL A 79 5.09 2.47 -10.42
CA VAL A 79 6.18 3.02 -11.25
C VAL A 79 6.09 4.53 -11.41
N LYS A 80 7.12 5.25 -10.93
CA LYS A 80 7.43 6.67 -11.24
C LYS A 80 7.54 7.00 -12.74
N PHE A 81 7.34 6.02 -13.63
CA PHE A 81 7.56 6.12 -15.07
C PHE A 81 6.29 5.74 -15.84
N GLY A 82 5.38 6.71 -15.99
CA GLY A 82 4.10 6.60 -16.70
C GLY A 82 4.17 6.34 -18.22
N TYR A 83 5.16 5.60 -18.72
CA TYR A 83 5.40 5.39 -20.16
C TYR A 83 5.72 3.95 -20.56
N LEU A 84 5.80 2.99 -19.62
CA LEU A 84 6.12 1.62 -19.98
C LEU A 84 4.86 0.84 -20.33
N LYS A 85 4.84 0.22 -21.52
CA LYS A 85 3.77 -0.68 -21.95
C LYS A 85 3.62 -1.82 -20.94
N ARG A 86 2.36 -2.15 -20.61
CA ARG A 86 2.00 -3.30 -19.79
C ARG A 86 2.74 -4.56 -20.22
N PRO A 87 3.25 -5.38 -19.27
CA PRO A 87 3.87 -6.66 -19.59
C PRO A 87 2.96 -7.51 -20.48
N ARG A 88 3.50 -8.08 -21.57
CA ARG A 88 2.70 -8.90 -22.48
C ARG A 88 2.23 -10.18 -21.79
N GLY A 89 0.96 -10.51 -21.96
CA GLY A 89 0.40 -11.81 -21.58
C GLY A 89 -0.01 -11.95 -20.12
N VAL A 90 0.03 -10.88 -19.32
CA VAL A 90 -0.53 -10.83 -17.96
C VAL A 90 -1.98 -10.33 -18.05
N PRO A 91 -2.97 -11.09 -17.57
CA PRO A 91 -4.39 -10.68 -17.59
C PRO A 91 -4.66 -9.51 -16.64
N ASP A 92 -5.86 -8.93 -16.69
CA ASP A 92 -6.34 -7.88 -15.75
C ASP A 92 -6.57 -8.44 -14.36
N SER A 93 -7.07 -9.66 -14.30
CA SER A 93 -7.27 -10.39 -13.07
C SER A 93 -6.99 -11.87 -13.27
N ILE A 94 -6.71 -12.56 -12.15
CA ILE A 94 -6.73 -14.02 -12.08
C ILE A 94 -7.69 -14.47 -10.98
N PRO A 95 -8.45 -15.56 -11.20
CA PRO A 95 -9.29 -16.12 -10.15
C PRO A 95 -8.40 -16.66 -9.03
N SER A 96 -8.68 -16.21 -7.82
CA SER A 96 -8.20 -16.80 -6.58
C SER A 96 -9.07 -18.01 -6.27
N THR A 97 -8.70 -19.17 -6.80
CA THR A 97 -9.39 -20.41 -6.41
C THR A 97 -8.81 -20.89 -5.09
N ARG A 98 -9.66 -21.41 -4.19
CA ARG A 98 -9.22 -22.08 -2.95
C ARG A 98 -8.10 -23.08 -3.24
N ASP A 99 -8.22 -23.73 -4.37
CA ASP A 99 -7.27 -24.68 -4.89
C ASP A 99 -5.92 -24.07 -5.27
N MET A 100 -5.91 -22.97 -6.02
CA MET A 100 -4.70 -22.20 -6.30
C MET A 100 -4.04 -21.74 -5.00
N LEU A 101 -4.82 -21.18 -4.08
CA LEU A 101 -4.30 -20.69 -2.80
C LEU A 101 -3.66 -21.80 -1.96
N ILE A 102 -4.36 -22.92 -1.78
CA ILE A 102 -3.87 -24.06 -1.00
C ILE A 102 -2.69 -24.75 -1.68
N ARG A 103 -2.73 -24.93 -3.00
CA ARG A 103 -1.73 -25.74 -3.72
C ARG A 103 -0.46 -25.00 -4.05
N THR A 104 -0.49 -23.68 -4.13
CA THR A 104 0.62 -22.95 -4.73
C THR A 104 1.24 -21.92 -3.80
N HIS A 105 0.49 -21.26 -2.89
CA HIS A 105 1.00 -20.01 -2.28
C HIS A 105 0.48 -19.65 -0.87
N GLY A 106 -0.05 -20.62 -0.12
CA GLY A 106 -0.23 -20.49 1.33
C GLY A 106 1.11 -20.65 2.03
N VAL A 107 1.55 -19.63 2.75
CA VAL A 107 2.75 -19.74 3.59
C VAL A 107 2.33 -19.85 5.04
N ASP A 108 2.78 -20.93 5.67
CA ASP A 108 2.54 -21.16 7.08
C ASP A 108 3.52 -20.33 7.92
N TYR A 109 2.97 -19.58 8.88
CA TYR A 109 3.72 -18.72 9.77
C TYR A 109 3.28 -18.94 11.22
N LEU A 110 4.17 -18.57 12.15
CA LEU A 110 4.02 -18.89 13.57
C LEU A 110 3.89 -17.59 14.37
N LEU A 111 2.70 -17.27 14.88
CA LEU A 111 2.54 -16.16 15.82
C LEU A 111 3.04 -16.54 17.22
N PRO A 112 3.65 -15.62 17.98
CA PRO A 112 3.99 -15.87 19.38
C PRO A 112 2.75 -16.25 20.19
N ASP A 113 2.85 -17.31 21.00
CA ASP A 113 1.82 -17.67 21.97
C ASP A 113 2.10 -16.94 23.30
N PRO A 114 1.21 -16.04 23.77
CA PRO A 114 1.44 -15.27 25.00
C PRO A 114 1.43 -16.14 26.26
N THR A 115 0.92 -17.38 26.19
CA THR A 115 0.90 -18.31 27.32
C THR A 115 2.18 -19.13 27.44
N ASN A 116 3.00 -19.16 26.38
CA ASN A 116 4.16 -20.06 26.23
C ASN A 116 3.82 -21.55 26.45
N GLU A 117 2.55 -21.95 26.30
CA GLU A 117 2.15 -23.36 26.33
C GLU A 117 2.49 -24.07 25.01
N PHE A 118 2.51 -23.30 23.92
CA PHE A 118 2.84 -23.74 22.56
C PHE A 118 4.08 -23.01 22.05
N ALA A 119 4.70 -23.54 20.99
CA ALA A 119 5.74 -22.81 20.26
C ALA A 119 5.19 -21.52 19.62
N GLY A 120 3.89 -21.51 19.34
CA GLY A 120 3.15 -20.40 18.77
C GLY A 120 1.81 -20.85 18.19
N VAL A 121 1.10 -19.91 17.58
CA VAL A 121 -0.13 -20.15 16.81
C VAL A 121 0.24 -20.24 15.33
N GLY A 122 0.13 -21.45 14.76
CA GLY A 122 0.32 -21.71 13.34
C GLY A 122 -0.88 -21.24 12.52
N MET A 123 -0.60 -20.50 11.45
CA MET A 123 -1.58 -19.89 10.57
C MET A 123 -1.06 -19.86 9.14
N THR A 124 -1.95 -19.73 8.16
CA THR A 124 -1.56 -19.61 6.74
C THR A 124 -1.85 -18.18 6.27
N ALA A 125 -0.98 -17.58 5.46
CA ALA A 125 -1.18 -16.25 4.84
C ALA A 125 -0.93 -16.26 3.31
N LEU A 126 -1.61 -15.35 2.61
CA LEU A 126 -1.40 -15.07 1.18
C LEU A 126 -0.37 -13.97 1.04
N GLU A 127 0.77 -14.31 0.46
CA GLU A 127 1.86 -13.37 0.23
C GLU A 127 1.80 -12.78 -1.17
N VAL A 128 1.68 -11.47 -1.26
CA VAL A 128 1.56 -10.76 -2.52
C VAL A 128 2.72 -9.75 -2.60
N PRO A 129 3.71 -9.86 -3.51
CA PRO A 129 3.77 -10.66 -4.73
C PRO A 129 4.29 -12.09 -4.57
N GLY A 130 4.78 -12.48 -3.40
CA GLY A 130 5.56 -13.72 -3.18
C GLY A 130 4.93 -14.98 -3.79
N MET A 131 3.60 -15.03 -3.80
CA MET A 131 2.76 -16.03 -4.46
C MET A 131 2.95 -16.17 -5.98
N LEU A 132 3.81 -15.39 -6.64
CA LEU A 132 4.11 -15.59 -8.06
C LEU A 132 5.56 -16.02 -8.28
N MET A 133 6.35 -16.21 -7.23
CA MET A 133 7.69 -16.77 -7.37
C MET A 133 7.60 -18.24 -7.73
N ASN A 134 8.23 -18.64 -8.83
CA ASN A 134 8.29 -20.03 -9.23
C ASN A 134 9.34 -20.81 -8.44
N HIS A 135 9.13 -22.12 -8.31
CA HIS A 135 10.11 -22.99 -7.68
C HIS A 135 11.41 -23.13 -8.50
N SER A 136 12.56 -23.12 -7.81
CA SER A 136 13.83 -23.64 -8.31
C SER A 136 14.54 -24.49 -7.24
N CYS A 137 15.17 -25.60 -7.66
CA CYS A 137 16.06 -26.37 -6.79
C CYS A 137 17.43 -25.70 -6.58
N ASP A 138 17.73 -24.66 -7.37
CA ASP A 138 18.86 -23.75 -7.20
C ASP A 138 18.30 -22.31 -7.23
N PRO A 139 17.64 -21.88 -6.13
CA PRO A 139 16.92 -20.61 -6.10
C PRO A 139 17.88 -19.41 -6.00
N ASN A 140 17.41 -18.25 -6.46
CA ASN A 140 18.13 -16.99 -6.33
C ASN A 140 17.56 -16.06 -5.26
N VAL A 141 16.43 -16.42 -4.65
CA VAL A 141 15.83 -15.75 -3.50
C VAL A 141 15.81 -16.72 -2.31
N PHE A 142 16.01 -16.19 -1.12
CA PHE A 142 15.92 -16.90 0.16
C PHE A 142 15.11 -16.07 1.14
N SER A 143 14.19 -16.69 1.87
CA SER A 143 13.31 -16.05 2.85
C SER A 143 13.70 -16.50 4.28
N PRO A 144 14.46 -15.70 5.05
CA PRO A 144 15.08 -16.16 6.29
C PRO A 144 14.09 -16.38 7.45
N GLU A 145 13.05 -15.55 7.57
CA GLU A 145 12.22 -15.48 8.78
C GLU A 145 10.78 -15.07 8.41
N GLY A 146 9.81 -15.94 8.67
CA GLY A 146 8.39 -15.64 8.55
C GLY A 146 7.78 -15.32 9.91
N ILE A 147 7.75 -14.03 10.29
CA ILE A 147 6.77 -13.38 11.19
C ILE A 147 6.75 -11.85 10.91
N GLY A 148 5.60 -11.32 10.49
CA GLY A 148 5.09 -10.01 10.94
C GLY A 148 5.91 -8.75 10.66
N GLY A 149 6.45 -8.59 9.45
CA GLY A 149 7.21 -7.38 9.11
C GLY A 149 7.67 -7.23 7.66
N GLY A 150 7.11 -7.98 6.72
CA GLY A 150 7.60 -8.04 5.35
C GLY A 150 8.59 -9.19 5.19
N LEU A 151 8.16 -10.22 4.48
CA LEU A 151 9.06 -11.22 3.92
C LEU A 151 9.90 -10.55 2.84
N ASP A 152 10.96 -9.92 3.30
CA ASP A 152 12.03 -9.47 2.44
C ASP A 152 12.68 -10.72 1.85
N GLY A 153 12.24 -11.15 0.67
CA GLY A 153 13.00 -12.11 -0.10
C GLY A 153 14.42 -11.56 -0.26
N ILE A 154 15.44 -12.28 0.19
CA ILE A 154 16.82 -11.83 0.11
C ILE A 154 17.49 -12.51 -1.07
N ALA A 155 18.17 -11.74 -1.90
CA ALA A 155 18.95 -12.26 -3.01
C ALA A 155 20.08 -13.18 -2.48
N SER A 156 20.02 -14.49 -2.77
CA SER A 156 21.03 -15.46 -2.34
C SER A 156 22.35 -15.33 -3.12
N ARG A 157 22.28 -14.65 -4.28
CA ARG A 157 23.36 -14.29 -5.19
C ARG A 157 23.02 -13.01 -5.96
N ASP A 158 23.96 -12.47 -6.75
CA ASP A 158 23.65 -11.40 -7.68
C ASP A 158 22.58 -11.87 -8.70
N ILE A 159 21.54 -11.04 -8.88
CA ILE A 159 20.41 -11.27 -9.80
C ILE A 159 20.44 -10.20 -10.88
N LYS A 160 20.37 -10.60 -12.15
CA LYS A 160 20.39 -9.66 -13.28
C LYS A 160 18.99 -9.11 -13.55
N LYS A 161 18.92 -7.87 -14.04
CA LYS A 161 17.69 -7.32 -14.61
C LYS A 161 17.11 -8.28 -15.66
N GLY A 162 15.83 -8.61 -15.50
CA GLY A 162 15.08 -9.53 -16.35
C GLY A 162 15.23 -11.01 -16.01
N GLU A 163 15.99 -11.34 -14.96
CA GLU A 163 16.05 -12.70 -14.41
C GLU A 163 14.82 -12.97 -13.54
N GLU A 164 14.31 -14.21 -13.58
CA GLU A 164 13.16 -14.65 -12.79
C GLU A 164 13.57 -14.86 -11.32
N PHE A 165 12.75 -14.36 -10.39
CA PHE A 165 12.87 -14.69 -8.97
C PHE A 165 12.34 -16.09 -8.73
N THR A 166 13.12 -16.89 -8.03
CA THR A 166 12.79 -18.28 -7.72
C THR A 166 13.17 -18.62 -6.30
N ASP A 167 12.32 -19.43 -5.68
CA ASP A 167 12.45 -19.88 -4.30
C ASP A 167 12.37 -21.42 -4.23
N ASN A 168 12.83 -22.01 -3.12
CA ASN A 168 12.75 -23.44 -2.89
C ASN A 168 11.56 -23.79 -1.98
N TYR A 169 10.40 -24.06 -2.58
CA TYR A 169 9.16 -24.43 -1.90
C TYR A 169 9.32 -25.51 -0.81
N PHE A 170 10.29 -26.43 -0.94
CA PHE A 170 10.52 -27.50 0.03
C PHE A 170 11.04 -27.02 1.39
N LEU A 171 11.33 -25.72 1.55
CA LEU A 171 11.75 -25.12 2.81
C LEU A 171 10.59 -24.53 3.62
N HIS A 172 9.39 -24.47 3.05
CA HIS A 172 8.26 -23.75 3.66
C HIS A 172 6.98 -24.60 3.79
N ASP A 173 6.88 -25.75 3.09
CA ASP A 173 5.68 -26.61 3.06
C ASP A 173 5.85 -27.85 3.96
N ASP A 174 4.88 -28.08 4.85
CA ASP A 174 4.91 -29.10 5.91
C ASP A 174 4.38 -30.47 5.49
N GLU A 175 3.14 -30.55 5.02
CA GLU A 175 2.51 -31.81 4.63
C GLU A 175 1.41 -31.63 3.56
N LYS A 176 1.04 -30.39 3.21
CA LYS A 176 -0.15 -30.10 2.39
C LYS A 176 0.17 -29.85 0.91
N GLY A 177 1.46 -29.75 0.59
CA GLY A 177 1.97 -29.58 -0.76
C GLY A 177 1.51 -30.65 -1.75
N VAL A 178 1.14 -30.19 -2.93
CA VAL A 178 0.99 -31.04 -4.10
C VAL A 178 2.38 -31.55 -4.48
N VAL A 179 2.57 -32.87 -4.48
CA VAL A 179 3.72 -33.46 -5.18
C VAL A 179 3.57 -33.10 -6.67
N PHE A 180 4.41 -32.20 -7.17
CA PHE A 180 4.41 -31.79 -8.58
C PHE A 180 5.67 -32.26 -9.30
N GLU A 181 5.52 -32.54 -10.60
CA GLU A 181 6.66 -32.80 -11.49
C GLU A 181 7.46 -31.49 -11.65
N CYS A 182 8.67 -31.45 -11.08
CA CYS A 182 9.48 -30.23 -11.04
C CYS A 182 10.08 -29.94 -12.43
N LYS A 183 9.82 -28.72 -12.92
CA LYS A 183 10.25 -28.22 -14.25
C LYS A 183 11.19 -27.02 -14.15
N CYS A 184 11.90 -26.88 -13.02
CA CYS A 184 12.80 -25.75 -12.81
C CYS A 184 14.04 -25.77 -13.74
N GLY A 185 14.47 -26.95 -14.17
CA GLY A 185 15.63 -27.11 -15.07
C GLY A 185 17.00 -26.90 -14.40
N ALA A 186 17.06 -26.75 -13.08
CA ALA A 186 18.31 -26.64 -12.35
C ALA A 186 19.16 -27.94 -12.48
N PRO A 187 20.50 -27.84 -12.56
CA PRO A 187 21.37 -29.04 -12.67
C PRO A 187 21.23 -30.02 -11.51
N ASN A 188 20.90 -29.51 -10.32
CA ASN A 188 20.64 -30.25 -9.09
C ASN A 188 19.15 -30.57 -8.88
N CYS A 189 18.32 -30.50 -9.92
CA CYS A 189 16.88 -30.72 -9.83
C CYS A 189 16.55 -32.15 -9.36
N VAL A 190 15.62 -32.23 -8.40
CA VAL A 190 15.15 -33.48 -7.79
C VAL A 190 13.98 -34.14 -8.54
N ARG A 191 13.49 -33.51 -9.63
CA ARG A 191 12.50 -33.96 -10.65
C ARG A 191 11.13 -34.44 -10.14
N ASP A 192 11.07 -35.41 -9.25
CA ASP A 192 9.82 -36.04 -8.79
C ASP A 192 9.32 -35.43 -7.47
N GLY A 193 8.92 -34.15 -7.50
CA GLY A 193 8.32 -33.47 -6.34
C GLY A 193 9.20 -33.37 -5.09
N GLY A 194 10.50 -33.61 -5.26
CA GLY A 194 11.56 -33.18 -4.38
C GLY A 194 11.38 -33.37 -2.90
N ILE A 195 10.89 -34.53 -2.43
CA ILE A 195 10.82 -34.92 -1.01
C ILE A 195 10.59 -33.69 -0.10
N ILE A 196 9.30 -33.32 0.06
CA ILE A 196 8.83 -32.37 1.09
C ILE A 196 9.63 -32.59 2.37
N PHE A 197 9.96 -31.53 3.11
CA PHE A 197 10.85 -31.60 4.29
C PHE A 197 10.58 -32.83 5.17
N GLU A 198 9.30 -33.15 5.37
CA GLU A 198 8.83 -34.29 6.14
C GLU A 198 9.30 -35.66 5.65
N ASN A 199 9.39 -35.86 4.35
CA ASN A 199 9.78 -37.14 3.75
C ASN A 199 11.31 -37.36 3.69
N ARG A 200 12.11 -36.42 4.23
CA ARG A 200 13.58 -36.49 4.23
C ARG A 200 14.11 -37.31 5.40
N SER A 201 15.32 -37.86 5.26
CA SER A 201 15.98 -38.52 6.38
C SER A 201 16.25 -37.51 7.50
N GLN A 202 16.33 -37.97 8.75
CA GLN A 202 16.61 -37.09 9.90
C GLN A 202 17.89 -36.28 9.72
N ILE A 203 18.96 -36.87 9.16
CA ILE A 203 20.22 -36.19 8.88
C ILE A 203 20.04 -35.03 7.88
N GLU A 204 19.16 -35.20 6.90
CA GLU A 204 18.84 -34.15 5.93
C GLU A 204 17.94 -33.07 6.55
N LYS A 205 16.93 -33.46 7.33
CA LYS A 205 16.09 -32.52 8.09
C LYS A 205 16.96 -31.62 8.98
N GLU A 206 17.86 -32.19 9.78
CA GLU A 206 18.78 -31.44 10.67
C GLU A 206 19.67 -30.44 9.90
N LYS A 207 20.14 -30.79 8.70
CA LYS A 207 20.95 -29.88 7.87
C LYS A 207 20.13 -28.71 7.32
N LEU A 208 18.84 -28.91 7.08
CA LEU A 208 17.93 -27.93 6.51
C LEU A 208 17.28 -27.03 7.56
N LEU A 209 17.27 -27.42 8.85
CA LEU A 209 16.68 -26.62 9.94
C LEU A 209 17.02 -25.12 9.97
N PRO A 210 18.26 -24.70 9.67
CA PRO A 210 18.59 -23.27 9.62
C PRO A 210 17.91 -22.50 8.49
N SER A 211 17.28 -23.19 7.55
CA SER A 211 16.73 -22.64 6.30
C SER A 211 15.24 -22.93 6.11
N VAL A 212 14.60 -23.69 6.99
CA VAL A 212 13.14 -23.93 6.94
C VAL A 212 12.35 -22.86 7.68
N SER A 213 11.05 -22.76 7.38
CA SER A 213 10.11 -21.85 8.06
C SER A 213 10.04 -22.10 9.58
N ALA A 214 9.59 -21.08 10.33
CA ALA A 214 9.45 -21.17 11.78
C ALA A 214 8.44 -22.24 12.21
N VAL A 215 7.33 -22.39 11.48
CA VAL A 215 6.32 -23.44 11.72
C VAL A 215 6.95 -24.81 11.55
N LEU A 216 7.56 -25.09 10.39
CA LEU A 216 8.23 -26.36 10.11
C LEU A 216 9.28 -26.72 11.16
N ARG A 217 10.08 -25.73 11.57
CA ARG A 217 11.08 -25.92 12.62
C ARG A 217 10.43 -26.31 13.94
N ALA A 218 9.40 -25.59 14.36
CA ALA A 218 8.68 -25.84 15.62
C ALA A 218 7.98 -27.21 15.60
N GLU A 219 7.36 -27.58 14.49
CA GLU A 219 6.71 -28.89 14.33
C GLU A 219 7.72 -30.04 14.39
N TYR A 220 8.83 -29.94 13.66
CA TYR A 220 9.89 -30.95 13.71
C TYR A 220 10.54 -31.04 15.10
N GLU A 221 10.79 -29.91 15.75
CA GLU A 221 11.31 -29.88 17.13
C GLU A 221 10.34 -30.53 18.11
N ALA A 222 9.03 -30.35 17.94
CA ALA A 222 8.00 -31.04 18.72
C ALA A 222 7.99 -32.55 18.42
N GLU A 223 8.07 -32.95 17.15
CA GLU A 223 8.11 -34.35 16.70
C GLU A 223 9.25 -35.14 17.36
N VAL A 224 10.45 -34.55 17.40
CA VAL A 224 11.64 -35.18 18.01
C VAL A 224 11.75 -34.95 19.53
N GLY A 225 10.75 -34.31 20.15
CA GLY A 225 10.68 -34.09 21.60
C GLY A 225 11.64 -33.03 22.15
N ARG A 226 12.09 -32.08 21.31
CA ARG A 226 12.94 -30.94 21.69
C ARG A 226 12.16 -29.67 22.02
N GLY A 227 10.91 -29.53 21.54
CA GLY A 227 10.11 -28.32 21.69
C GLY A 227 8.63 -28.59 22.04
N PRO A 228 7.88 -27.56 22.46
CA PRO A 228 6.43 -27.64 22.61
C PRO A 228 5.74 -27.74 21.24
N PRO A 229 4.50 -28.28 21.19
CA PRO A 229 3.76 -28.37 19.94
C PRO A 229 3.33 -26.98 19.42
N VAL A 230 2.93 -26.92 18.15
CA VAL A 230 2.29 -25.75 17.54
C VAL A 230 0.77 -25.84 17.75
N LYS A 231 0.13 -24.73 18.13
CA LYS A 231 -1.33 -24.61 18.15
C LYS A 231 -1.81 -24.16 16.77
N TRP A 232 -2.69 -24.93 16.14
CA TRP A 232 -3.29 -24.52 14.87
C TRP A 232 -4.64 -23.85 15.12
N ASP A 233 -4.72 -22.52 14.94
CA ASP A 233 -6.01 -21.83 14.88
C ASP A 233 -6.45 -21.77 13.41
N LYS A 234 -7.47 -22.56 13.07
CA LYS A 234 -8.19 -22.38 11.81
C LYS A 234 -9.24 -21.30 12.07
N PRO A 235 -9.12 -20.09 11.48
CA PRO A 235 -10.13 -19.08 11.70
C PRO A 235 -11.50 -19.66 11.32
N THR A 236 -12.46 -19.59 12.25
CA THR A 236 -13.86 -19.77 11.89
C THR A 236 -14.27 -18.54 11.10
N PHE A 237 -14.33 -18.70 9.78
CA PHE A 237 -14.63 -17.61 8.87
C PHE A 237 -15.99 -16.97 9.23
N PRO A 238 -16.04 -15.65 9.48
CA PRO A 238 -17.33 -14.99 9.64
C PRO A 238 -18.14 -15.17 8.36
N GLN A 239 -19.45 -15.36 8.49
CA GLN A 239 -20.32 -15.45 7.33
C GLN A 239 -20.20 -14.15 6.52
N ARG A 240 -19.97 -14.25 5.21
CA ARG A 240 -19.89 -13.06 4.34
C ARG A 240 -21.19 -12.27 4.47
N ILE A 241 -21.09 -11.10 5.08
CA ILE A 241 -22.18 -10.13 5.10
C ILE A 241 -22.02 -9.30 3.82
N SER A 242 -22.92 -9.50 2.86
CA SER A 242 -22.92 -8.77 1.59
C SER A 242 -23.77 -7.53 1.72
N SER A 243 -23.19 -6.32 1.57
CA SER A 243 -23.97 -5.11 1.37
C SER A 243 -24.57 -5.00 -0.05
N GLY A 244 -24.16 -5.90 -0.95
CA GLY A 244 -24.37 -5.80 -2.40
C GLY A 244 -23.29 -4.98 -3.13
N ALA A 245 -22.40 -4.30 -2.41
CA ALA A 245 -21.23 -3.63 -3.00
C ALA A 245 -20.08 -4.64 -3.27
N PRO A 246 -19.22 -4.39 -4.28
CA PRO A 246 -17.99 -5.13 -4.46
C PRO A 246 -17.08 -5.03 -3.23
N ARG A 247 -16.43 -6.14 -2.86
CA ARG A 247 -15.52 -6.20 -1.71
C ARG A 247 -14.06 -6.07 -2.15
N LEU A 248 -13.28 -5.28 -1.44
CA LEU A 248 -11.85 -5.09 -1.65
C LEU A 248 -11.08 -5.40 -0.36
N VAL A 249 -10.22 -6.40 -0.41
CA VAL A 249 -9.42 -6.84 0.75
C VAL A 249 -8.18 -5.95 0.87
N PHE A 250 -7.88 -5.49 2.09
CA PHE A 250 -6.69 -4.68 2.38
C PHE A 250 -5.99 -5.14 3.67
N PRO A 251 -4.65 -5.06 3.75
CA PRO A 251 -3.86 -5.64 4.85
C PRO A 251 -3.77 -4.73 6.10
N GLY A 252 -4.68 -3.75 6.26
CA GLY A 252 -4.60 -2.77 7.34
C GLY A 252 -3.56 -1.68 7.12
N THR A 253 -3.04 -1.10 8.20
CA THR A 253 -2.10 0.05 8.21
C THR A 253 -0.63 -0.34 7.95
N PHE A 254 -0.40 -1.49 7.30
CA PHE A 254 0.88 -2.15 6.98
C PHE A 254 2.15 -1.31 7.23
N GLY A 255 3.02 -1.76 8.13
CA GLY A 255 4.30 -1.11 8.43
C GLY A 255 4.21 0.26 9.14
N ALA A 256 3.03 0.87 9.24
CA ALA A 256 2.85 2.12 9.97
C ALA A 256 2.57 1.88 11.47
N ASP A 257 3.02 2.83 12.30
CA ASP A 257 2.65 2.92 13.71
C ASP A 257 1.32 3.69 13.85
N VAL A 258 0.29 3.23 13.13
CA VAL A 258 -1.05 3.79 13.07
C VAL A 258 -2.07 2.67 13.26
N LEU A 259 -3.17 2.97 13.94
CA LEU A 259 -4.23 2.04 14.29
C LEU A 259 -5.54 2.46 13.63
N ILE A 260 -6.38 1.49 13.26
CA ILE A 260 -7.78 1.75 12.90
C ILE A 260 -8.65 1.42 14.11
N LYS A 261 -9.47 2.38 14.57
CA LYS A 261 -10.41 2.16 15.67
C LYS A 261 -11.76 2.75 15.35
N GLN A 262 -12.77 2.24 16.04
CA GLN A 262 -14.10 2.82 16.07
C GLN A 262 -14.19 3.87 17.18
N ASP A 263 -14.73 5.05 16.89
CA ASP A 263 -14.99 6.09 17.88
C ASP A 263 -16.34 5.91 18.58
N ASP A 264 -16.64 6.78 19.55
CA ASP A 264 -17.85 6.70 20.39
C ASP A 264 -19.16 6.82 19.58
N ASP A 265 -19.10 7.42 18.40
CA ASP A 265 -20.25 7.55 17.49
C ASP A 265 -20.41 6.33 16.57
N GLY A 266 -19.45 5.40 16.62
CA GLY A 266 -19.43 4.22 15.78
C GLY A 266 -18.70 4.42 14.45
N ASN A 267 -18.01 5.55 14.24
CA ASN A 267 -17.26 5.82 13.01
C ASN A 267 -15.84 5.26 13.09
N PHE A 268 -15.32 4.79 11.96
CA PHE A 268 -13.94 4.33 11.88
C PHE A 268 -13.00 5.51 11.59
N ALA A 269 -11.91 5.60 12.35
CA ALA A 269 -10.89 6.62 12.18
C ALA A 269 -9.48 6.06 12.43
N LEU A 270 -8.48 6.83 11.98
CA LEU A 270 -7.08 6.54 12.23
C LEU A 270 -6.62 7.12 13.58
N TYR A 271 -5.81 6.36 14.30
CA TYR A 271 -5.24 6.73 15.59
C TYR A 271 -3.75 6.47 15.63
N SER A 272 -3.03 7.25 16.42
CA SER A 272 -1.59 7.07 16.61
C SER A 272 -1.28 5.75 17.33
N GLY A 273 -0.41 4.91 16.77
CA GLY A 273 0.07 3.67 17.40
C GLY A 273 1.19 3.90 18.42
N ARG A 274 1.88 5.04 18.34
CA ARG A 274 2.92 5.50 19.27
C ARG A 274 2.95 7.02 19.40
N ASP A 275 3.88 7.56 20.17
CA ASP A 275 4.17 8.99 20.18
C ASP A 275 4.93 9.39 18.90
N PHE A 276 4.53 10.49 18.25
CA PHE A 276 5.26 11.14 17.16
C PHE A 276 5.68 12.55 17.56
N THR A 277 6.86 12.95 17.10
CA THR A 277 7.34 14.33 17.26
C THR A 277 6.89 15.21 16.11
N ALA A 278 6.71 16.51 16.35
CA ALA A 278 6.37 17.48 15.30
C ALA A 278 7.36 17.38 14.12
N GLY A 279 6.82 17.24 12.92
CA GLY A 279 7.55 17.09 11.66
C GLY A 279 8.00 15.68 11.31
N GLU A 280 7.76 14.71 12.19
CA GLU A 280 8.03 13.30 11.91
C GLU A 280 7.08 12.76 10.83
N LYS A 281 7.59 11.91 9.94
CA LYS A 281 6.76 11.17 8.98
C LYS A 281 5.94 10.14 9.76
N VAL A 282 4.62 10.22 9.63
CA VAL A 282 3.69 9.36 10.39
C VAL A 282 3.43 8.07 9.61
N TYR A 283 3.03 8.19 8.35
CA TYR A 283 2.86 7.07 7.45
C TYR A 283 2.92 7.49 5.99
N GLU A 284 3.07 6.50 5.12
CA GLU A 284 2.96 6.68 3.67
C GLU A 284 1.82 5.83 3.13
N TYR A 285 1.26 6.25 2.02
CA TYR A 285 0.17 5.55 1.37
C TYR A 285 0.23 5.72 -0.14
N TRP A 286 -0.29 4.69 -0.82
CA TRP A 286 -0.39 4.66 -2.27
C TRP A 286 -1.75 5.19 -2.73
N GLN A 287 -1.75 5.92 -3.86
CA GLN A 287 -2.95 6.36 -4.54
C GLN A 287 -3.06 5.72 -5.93
N GLU A 288 -4.27 5.31 -6.30
CA GLU A 288 -4.57 4.84 -7.65
C GLU A 288 -5.96 5.28 -8.07
N ASN A 289 -6.35 5.01 -9.32
CA ASN A 289 -7.72 5.26 -9.75
C ASN A 289 -8.67 4.33 -9.00
N TRP A 290 -9.87 4.85 -8.69
CA TRP A 290 -10.90 4.10 -8.01
C TRP A 290 -11.15 2.75 -8.69
N PRO A 291 -11.01 1.62 -7.98
CA PRO A 291 -10.88 0.31 -8.63
C PRO A 291 -12.19 -0.24 -9.20
N PHE A 292 -13.35 0.32 -8.80
CA PHE A 292 -14.66 -0.20 -9.19
C PHE A 292 -15.55 0.89 -9.78
N VAL A 293 -15.89 0.73 -11.06
CA VAL A 293 -16.77 1.63 -11.80
C VAL A 293 -17.97 0.88 -12.35
N SER A 294 -19.07 1.59 -12.54
CA SER A 294 -20.25 1.10 -13.27
C SER A 294 -19.95 0.92 -14.76
N ASP A 295 -20.90 0.34 -15.50
CA ASP A 295 -20.84 0.26 -16.97
C ASP A 295 -20.74 1.63 -17.65
N SER A 296 -21.21 2.69 -16.99
CA SER A 296 -21.07 4.08 -17.46
C SER A 296 -19.71 4.70 -17.14
N GLY A 297 -18.87 4.02 -16.35
CA GLY A 297 -17.56 4.49 -15.93
C GLY A 297 -17.57 5.34 -14.64
N ASP A 298 -18.71 5.42 -13.95
CA ASP A 298 -18.84 6.16 -12.70
C ASP A 298 -18.36 5.32 -11.52
N PRO A 299 -17.63 5.88 -10.54
CA PRO A 299 -17.17 5.13 -9.38
C PRO A 299 -18.37 4.67 -8.54
N ILE A 300 -18.36 3.40 -8.14
CA ILE A 300 -19.39 2.79 -7.29
C ILE A 300 -18.85 2.54 -5.88
N SER A 301 -19.75 2.46 -4.90
CA SER A 301 -19.39 2.13 -3.52
C SER A 301 -18.71 0.78 -3.42
N ILE A 302 -17.83 0.64 -2.44
CA ILE A 302 -17.06 -0.58 -2.18
C ILE A 302 -17.10 -0.91 -0.69
N ASP A 303 -16.98 -2.19 -0.37
CA ASP A 303 -16.74 -2.65 1.00
C ASP A 303 -15.27 -3.03 1.15
N LEU A 304 -14.51 -2.25 1.92
CA LEU A 304 -13.16 -2.65 2.29
C LEU A 304 -13.21 -3.72 3.38
N VAL A 305 -12.40 -4.76 3.25
CA VAL A 305 -12.29 -5.84 4.23
C VAL A 305 -10.90 -5.86 4.83
N LEU A 306 -10.80 -5.73 6.15
CA LEU A 306 -9.53 -5.82 6.87
C LEU A 306 -9.02 -7.27 6.90
N ALA A 307 -7.79 -7.49 6.46
CA ALA A 307 -7.14 -8.80 6.36
C ALA A 307 -5.87 -8.94 7.23
N CYS A 308 -5.81 -8.20 8.35
CA CYS A 308 -4.63 -8.14 9.22
C CYS A 308 -4.77 -9.15 10.38
N PRO A 309 -3.72 -9.93 10.72
CA PRO A 309 -3.76 -10.82 11.88
C PRO A 309 -3.81 -10.02 13.19
N GLU A 310 -4.54 -10.53 14.17
CA GLU A 310 -4.64 -9.94 15.50
C GLU A 310 -3.23 -9.77 16.11
N GLY A 311 -2.88 -8.54 16.51
CA GLY A 311 -1.57 -8.26 17.11
C GLY A 311 -1.17 -6.79 17.16
N LYS A 312 -1.73 -5.92 16.30
CA LYS A 312 -1.46 -4.47 16.32
C LYS A 312 -2.42 -3.61 17.17
N ASN A 313 -3.35 -4.17 17.94
CA ASN A 313 -4.53 -3.43 18.47
C ASN A 313 -5.41 -2.80 17.36
N ASP A 314 -5.36 -3.38 16.15
CA ASP A 314 -6.31 -3.10 15.09
C ASP A 314 -7.63 -3.86 15.32
N LEU A 315 -8.66 -3.49 14.57
CA LEU A 315 -9.95 -4.17 14.54
C LEU A 315 -9.81 -5.64 14.13
N PRO A 316 -10.77 -6.52 14.49
CA PRO A 316 -10.72 -7.92 14.09
C PRO A 316 -10.64 -8.11 12.57
N GLU A 317 -9.96 -9.17 12.14
CA GLU A 317 -9.97 -9.61 10.74
C GLU A 317 -11.43 -9.77 10.24
N GLY A 318 -11.68 -9.38 8.99
CA GLY A 318 -13.00 -9.42 8.37
C GLY A 318 -13.86 -8.18 8.66
N THR A 319 -13.37 -7.22 9.45
CA THR A 319 -14.07 -5.94 9.66
C THR A 319 -14.33 -5.25 8.32
N LEU A 320 -15.58 -4.82 8.11
CA LEU A 320 -16.07 -4.19 6.88
C LEU A 320 -16.12 -2.67 7.02
N PHE A 321 -15.63 -1.96 6.01
CA PHE A 321 -15.75 -0.50 5.88
C PHE A 321 -16.45 -0.18 4.56
N HIS A 322 -17.67 0.34 4.64
CA HIS A 322 -18.38 0.81 3.46
C HIS A 322 -17.83 2.17 3.04
N LEU A 323 -17.34 2.26 1.80
CA LEU A 323 -16.86 3.51 1.21
C LEU A 323 -17.73 3.89 0.01
N ASP A 324 -18.45 5.00 0.14
CA ASP A 324 -19.10 5.66 -0.98
C ASP A 324 -18.20 6.79 -1.52
N PRO A 325 -17.74 6.74 -2.78
CA PRO A 325 -16.91 7.79 -3.39
C PRO A 325 -17.55 9.19 -3.30
N LYS A 326 -18.89 9.29 -3.25
CA LYS A 326 -19.63 10.56 -3.10
C LYS A 326 -19.60 11.11 -1.67
N GLU A 327 -19.44 10.25 -0.67
CA GLU A 327 -19.40 10.67 0.74
C GLU A 327 -17.99 11.06 1.19
N ILE A 328 -17.00 10.31 0.74
CA ILE A 328 -15.59 10.55 1.08
C ILE A 328 -14.98 11.67 0.23
N ALA A 329 -15.53 11.89 -0.99
CA ALA A 329 -15.07 12.87 -1.98
C ALA A 329 -13.57 12.87 -2.13
N ALA A 330 -13.12 11.81 -2.79
CA ALA A 330 -11.72 11.58 -3.05
C ALA A 330 -11.14 12.62 -4.02
N ALA A 331 -9.83 12.81 -3.92
CA ALA A 331 -9.08 13.59 -4.90
C ALA A 331 -9.32 13.03 -6.30
N LYS A 332 -9.24 13.88 -7.33
CA LYS A 332 -9.37 13.47 -8.72
C LYS A 332 -8.03 13.60 -9.44
N ASP A 333 -7.76 12.70 -10.37
CA ASP A 333 -6.63 12.81 -11.28
C ASP A 333 -6.86 13.91 -12.33
N LYS A 334 -5.87 14.16 -13.18
CA LYS A 334 -5.96 15.15 -14.27
C LYS A 334 -7.03 14.85 -15.34
N ARG A 335 -7.62 13.65 -15.32
CA ARG A 335 -8.68 13.20 -16.22
C ARG A 335 -10.03 13.11 -15.49
N ASP A 336 -10.14 13.75 -14.32
CA ASP A 336 -11.35 13.77 -13.48
C ASP A 336 -11.74 12.41 -12.90
N LYS A 337 -10.81 11.45 -12.84
CA LYS A 337 -11.04 10.15 -12.21
C LYS A 337 -10.83 10.23 -10.71
N VAL A 338 -11.77 9.68 -9.95
CA VAL A 338 -11.67 9.58 -8.49
C VAL A 338 -10.49 8.69 -8.10
N LEU A 339 -9.70 9.13 -7.13
CA LEU A 339 -8.54 8.42 -6.60
C LEU A 339 -8.92 7.63 -5.35
N PHE A 340 -8.44 6.40 -5.26
CA PHE A 340 -8.51 5.55 -4.08
C PHE A 340 -7.17 5.59 -3.34
N SER A 341 -7.20 5.59 -2.01
CA SER A 341 -5.98 5.70 -1.17
C SER A 341 -5.97 4.69 -0.01
N GLY A 342 -6.64 3.55 -0.19
CA GLY A 342 -6.68 2.49 0.81
C GLY A 342 -7.21 2.95 2.17
N TRP A 343 -6.56 2.50 3.24
CA TRP A 343 -6.92 2.83 4.61
C TRP A 343 -6.68 4.30 4.97
N SER A 344 -5.88 5.06 4.20
CA SER A 344 -5.71 6.51 4.42
C SER A 344 -7.04 7.27 4.20
N MET A 345 -8.01 6.67 3.49
CA MET A 345 -9.35 7.24 3.34
C MET A 345 -10.14 7.34 4.66
N LEU A 346 -9.70 6.65 5.72
CA LEU A 346 -10.27 6.71 7.06
C LEU A 346 -9.77 7.92 7.88
N ILE A 347 -8.92 8.79 7.30
CA ILE A 347 -8.49 10.01 7.97
C ILE A 347 -9.65 10.99 8.11
N GLU A 348 -9.88 11.51 9.31
CA GLU A 348 -10.95 12.48 9.55
C GLU A 348 -10.51 13.93 9.33
N HIS A 349 -11.50 14.79 9.11
CA HIS A 349 -11.27 16.22 8.95
C HIS A 349 -11.13 16.95 10.30
N SER A 350 -10.09 17.78 10.42
CA SER A 350 -10.01 18.85 11.42
C SER A 350 -9.58 20.17 10.77
N CYS A 351 -10.14 21.29 11.27
CA CYS A 351 -9.65 22.64 10.92
C CYS A 351 -8.37 23.02 11.69
N GLU A 352 -8.00 22.24 12.71
CA GLU A 352 -6.70 22.32 13.40
C GLU A 352 -6.07 20.92 13.41
N PRO A 353 -5.62 20.43 12.25
CA PRO A 353 -5.18 19.05 12.09
C PRO A 353 -3.85 18.79 12.82
N ASN A 354 -3.64 17.54 13.21
CA ASN A 354 -2.34 17.04 13.65
C ASN A 354 -1.52 16.42 12.51
N LEU A 355 -2.11 16.27 11.31
CA LEU A 355 -1.41 15.81 10.11
C LEU A 355 -1.42 16.84 8.98
N ILE A 356 -0.35 16.80 8.21
CA ILE A 356 -0.21 17.42 6.89
C ILE A 356 -0.14 16.28 5.86
N VAL A 357 -0.77 16.45 4.71
CA VAL A 357 -0.81 15.44 3.65
C VAL A 357 -0.02 15.94 2.45
N GLY A 358 1.06 15.22 2.13
CA GLY A 358 1.98 15.50 1.04
C GLY A 358 3.18 16.35 1.44
N GLY A 359 4.37 15.89 1.08
CA GLY A 359 5.67 16.52 1.34
C GLY A 359 6.26 17.34 0.19
N LYS A 360 7.43 17.95 0.46
CA LYS A 360 8.24 18.65 -0.55
C LYS A 360 8.84 17.63 -1.55
N GLY A 361 8.63 17.87 -2.84
CA GLY A 361 9.13 17.01 -3.93
C GLY A 361 8.12 15.98 -4.42
N GLU A 362 6.98 15.84 -3.74
CA GLU A 362 5.87 15.06 -4.25
C GLU A 362 5.24 15.73 -5.47
N SER A 363 4.88 14.90 -6.43
CA SER A 363 4.44 15.27 -7.75
C SER A 363 3.13 14.54 -8.04
N ASP A 364 2.22 15.16 -8.79
CA ASP A 364 1.00 14.51 -9.28
C ASP A 364 1.30 13.34 -10.26
N TYR A 365 2.56 13.16 -10.66
CA TYR A 365 3.05 12.02 -11.44
C TYR A 365 3.52 10.85 -10.57
N ASP A 366 3.74 11.09 -9.27
CA ASP A 366 3.96 10.04 -8.30
C ASP A 366 2.60 9.67 -7.69
N ASN A 367 2.44 8.43 -7.30
CA ASN A 367 1.24 7.90 -6.67
C ASN A 367 1.50 7.60 -5.19
N TRP A 368 2.75 7.65 -4.72
CA TRP A 368 3.09 7.58 -3.30
C TRP A 368 2.89 8.95 -2.64
N ARG A 369 2.32 8.95 -1.43
CA ARG A 369 2.10 10.15 -0.61
C ARG A 369 2.61 9.90 0.79
N SER A 370 3.21 10.92 1.39
CA SER A 370 3.65 10.89 2.77
C SER A 370 2.79 11.82 3.63
N THR A 371 2.56 11.42 4.88
CA THR A 371 1.91 12.27 5.89
C THR A 371 2.90 12.58 7.00
N TYR A 372 2.83 13.81 7.52
CA TYR A 372 3.74 14.27 8.57
C TYR A 372 2.97 14.91 9.72
N ALA A 373 3.52 14.78 10.92
CA ALA A 373 2.96 15.39 12.12
C ALA A 373 3.14 16.92 12.09
N THR A 374 2.07 17.68 12.29
CA THR A 374 2.15 19.17 12.38
C THR A 374 2.54 19.65 13.78
N LYS A 375 2.40 18.78 14.78
CA LYS A 375 2.70 18.98 16.20
C LYS A 375 3.05 17.62 16.82
N ASP A 376 3.52 17.62 18.06
CA ASP A 376 3.67 16.35 18.79
C ASP A 376 2.31 15.64 18.90
N ILE A 377 2.29 14.33 18.65
CA ILE A 377 1.09 13.48 18.68
C ILE A 377 1.35 12.38 19.71
N ARG A 378 0.47 12.21 20.69
CA ARG A 378 0.56 11.10 21.64
C ARG A 378 -0.02 9.81 21.07
N GLN A 379 0.51 8.69 21.55
CA GLN A 379 -0.08 7.37 21.33
C GLN A 379 -1.56 7.38 21.70
N GLY A 380 -2.40 6.86 20.80
CA GLY A 380 -3.84 6.82 20.95
C GLY A 380 -4.57 8.11 20.58
N GLU A 381 -3.88 9.19 20.17
CA GLU A 381 -4.57 10.36 19.62
C GLU A 381 -5.17 10.08 18.24
N LYS A 382 -6.36 10.64 17.97
CA LYS A 382 -7.01 10.58 16.66
C LYS A 382 -6.21 11.39 15.64
N LEU A 383 -5.94 10.80 14.48
CA LEU A 383 -5.21 11.42 13.38
C LEU A 383 -6.19 12.14 12.45
N THR A 384 -5.91 13.42 12.15
CA THR A 384 -6.81 14.29 11.39
C THR A 384 -6.03 15.17 10.42
N ALA A 385 -6.64 15.48 9.27
CA ALA A 385 -6.10 16.40 8.28
C ALA A 385 -7.13 17.47 7.88
N ASP A 386 -6.67 18.60 7.36
CA ASP A 386 -7.58 19.60 6.79
C ASP A 386 -7.92 19.23 5.34
N TYR A 387 -9.13 18.74 5.10
CA TYR A 387 -9.61 18.40 3.76
C TYR A 387 -9.56 19.60 2.80
N ASN A 388 -9.68 20.83 3.31
CA ASN A 388 -9.55 22.03 2.49
C ASN A 388 -8.11 22.22 2.01
N CYS A 389 -7.09 21.68 2.69
CA CYS A 389 -5.71 21.69 2.22
C CYS A 389 -5.39 20.53 1.26
N ILE A 390 -6.22 19.49 1.25
CA ILE A 390 -6.06 18.30 0.41
C ILE A 390 -6.76 18.46 -0.93
N LEU A 391 -7.96 19.07 -0.94
CA LEU A 391 -8.87 19.08 -2.07
C LEU A 391 -9.16 20.51 -2.54
N TRP A 392 -9.13 20.72 -3.86
CA TRP A 392 -9.41 22.03 -4.44
C TRP A 392 -10.91 22.39 -4.38
N ASP A 393 -11.76 21.44 -4.80
CA ASP A 393 -13.21 21.53 -4.78
C ASP A 393 -13.77 20.19 -4.28
N ARG A 394 -14.57 20.25 -3.22
CA ARG A 394 -15.23 19.11 -2.57
C ARG A 394 -16.75 19.29 -2.52
N THR A 395 -17.32 20.24 -3.27
CA THR A 395 -18.75 20.60 -3.17
C THR A 395 -19.71 19.50 -3.60
N GLU A 396 -19.25 18.58 -4.46
CA GLU A 396 -20.01 17.39 -4.87
C GLU A 396 -20.20 16.38 -3.72
N SER A 397 -19.43 16.51 -2.63
CA SER A 397 -19.56 15.61 -1.49
C SER A 397 -20.81 15.87 -0.66
N GLN A 398 -21.53 14.80 -0.33
CA GLN A 398 -22.76 14.88 0.46
C GLN A 398 -22.55 15.55 1.84
N ASN A 399 -21.34 15.48 2.41
CA ASN A 399 -21.02 16.04 3.73
C ASN A 399 -20.10 17.28 3.68
N ALA A 400 -19.91 17.92 2.51
CA ALA A 400 -19.01 19.07 2.38
C ALA A 400 -19.48 20.35 3.09
N ALA A 401 -20.80 20.52 3.17
CA ALA A 401 -21.41 21.81 3.49
C ALA A 401 -21.22 22.23 4.95
N TYR A 402 -21.00 21.28 5.86
CA TYR A 402 -20.95 21.53 7.30
C TYR A 402 -19.78 20.78 7.93
N CYS A 403 -19.02 21.49 8.77
CA CYS A 403 -17.93 20.93 9.57
C CYS A 403 -18.35 20.80 11.04
N THR A 404 -18.00 19.66 11.65
CA THR A 404 -18.28 19.34 13.05
C THR A 404 -17.02 18.99 13.84
N CYS A 405 -15.84 19.45 13.38
CA CYS A 405 -14.55 19.06 13.97
C CYS A 405 -14.31 19.61 15.39
N GLY A 406 -15.12 20.57 15.86
CA GLY A 406 -15.03 21.12 17.22
C GLY A 406 -13.85 22.06 17.49
N SER A 407 -12.98 22.32 16.50
CA SER A 407 -11.87 23.28 16.61
C SER A 407 -12.36 24.72 16.82
N GLU A 408 -11.64 25.51 17.61
CA GLU A 408 -11.90 26.95 17.80
C GLU A 408 -11.69 27.75 16.52
N LYS A 409 -10.83 27.25 15.61
CA LYS A 409 -10.57 27.82 14.28
C LYS A 409 -11.39 27.16 13.18
N CYS A 410 -12.53 26.57 13.52
CA CYS A 410 -13.37 25.91 12.54
C CYS A 410 -13.89 26.91 11.50
N VAL A 411 -13.66 26.61 10.21
CA VAL A 411 -14.14 27.42 9.07
C VAL A 411 -15.58 27.06 8.66
N GLY A 412 -16.26 26.24 9.45
CA GLY A 412 -17.67 25.87 9.31
C GLY A 412 -18.01 24.89 8.17
N ALA A 413 -17.12 24.69 7.20
CA ALA A 413 -17.33 23.80 6.07
C ALA A 413 -16.04 23.11 5.59
N LYS A 414 -16.20 22.00 4.86
CA LYS A 414 -15.12 21.22 4.24
C LYS A 414 -15.38 21.09 2.74
N LYS A 415 -15.46 22.25 2.07
CA LYS A 415 -15.81 22.39 0.65
C LYS A 415 -14.61 22.40 -0.28
N GLY A 416 -13.39 22.41 0.24
CA GLY A 416 -12.16 22.49 -0.54
C GLY A 416 -11.53 23.89 -0.51
N PHE A 417 -10.25 23.96 -0.88
CA PHE A 417 -9.40 25.16 -0.76
C PHE A 417 -10.00 26.39 -1.43
N LYS A 418 -10.65 26.20 -2.59
CA LYS A 418 -11.26 27.28 -3.40
C LYS A 418 -12.31 28.09 -2.64
N TYR A 419 -12.98 27.47 -1.66
CA TYR A 419 -14.10 28.07 -0.94
C TYR A 419 -13.71 28.71 0.40
N LEU A 420 -12.44 28.62 0.79
CA LEU A 420 -11.90 29.36 1.92
C LEU A 420 -11.81 30.86 1.57
N SER A 421 -12.05 31.71 2.56
CA SER A 421 -11.76 33.13 2.46
C SER A 421 -10.28 33.38 2.21
N ARG A 422 -9.95 34.57 1.68
CA ARG A 422 -8.54 34.92 1.40
C ARG A 422 -7.66 34.80 2.64
N ASN A 423 -8.14 35.23 3.80
CA ASN A 423 -7.38 35.14 5.05
C ASN A 423 -7.15 33.67 5.46
N GLU A 424 -8.17 32.82 5.34
CA GLU A 424 -8.05 31.38 5.65
C GLU A 424 -7.12 30.65 4.68
N GLN A 425 -7.11 31.05 3.40
CA GLN A 425 -6.16 30.53 2.40
C GLN A 425 -4.73 30.94 2.73
N GLU A 426 -4.50 32.22 3.05
CA GLU A 426 -3.16 32.70 3.42
C GLU A 426 -2.67 32.05 4.73
N GLU A 427 -3.54 31.86 5.73
CA GLU A 427 -3.18 31.14 6.95
C GLU A 427 -2.70 29.71 6.65
N ARG A 428 -3.46 28.96 5.84
CA ARG A 428 -3.12 27.57 5.48
C ARG A 428 -1.90 27.46 4.57
N LYS A 429 -1.66 28.45 3.70
CA LYS A 429 -0.41 28.53 2.93
C LYS A 429 0.81 28.71 3.84
N LEU A 430 0.64 29.28 5.03
CA LEU A 430 1.72 29.41 6.01
C LEU A 430 1.86 28.18 6.92
N TRP A 431 0.91 27.25 6.87
CA TRP A 431 1.10 25.94 7.49
C TRP A 431 2.16 25.17 6.72
N GLY A 432 3.06 24.54 7.46
CA GLY A 432 4.16 23.77 6.90
C GLY A 432 4.82 22.97 8.01
N VAL A 433 5.87 22.25 7.65
CA VAL A 433 6.67 21.48 8.61
C VAL A 433 7.66 22.42 9.27
N THR A 434 7.15 23.39 10.04
CA THR A 434 7.95 24.44 10.68
C THR A 434 8.89 23.92 11.78
N HIS A 435 8.96 22.60 12.02
CA HIS A 435 9.83 21.96 13.02
C HIS A 435 10.77 20.92 12.40
N MET A 436 11.21 21.11 11.15
CA MET A 436 12.30 20.29 10.61
C MET A 436 13.60 20.49 11.38
N ARG A 437 14.11 19.39 11.96
CA ARG A 437 15.45 19.23 12.57
C ARG A 437 16.60 19.22 11.56
N ASP A 438 16.45 19.85 10.40
CA ASP A 438 17.59 20.24 9.56
C ASP A 438 17.82 21.73 9.71
N LYS A 439 18.90 22.07 10.41
CA LYS A 439 19.39 23.45 10.56
C LYS A 439 19.68 24.03 9.17
N GLY A 440 18.73 24.76 8.58
CA GLY A 440 18.99 25.59 7.41
C GLY A 440 17.90 25.72 6.35
N VAL A 441 16.75 25.02 6.46
CA VAL A 441 15.68 25.13 5.44
C VAL A 441 14.49 25.91 6.00
N SER A 442 14.21 27.08 5.44
CA SER A 442 13.00 27.84 5.77
C SER A 442 11.75 27.14 5.22
N PRO A 443 10.62 27.15 5.96
CA PRO A 443 9.34 26.62 5.47
C PRO A 443 8.95 27.36 4.19
N GLN A 444 8.55 26.62 3.15
CA GLN A 444 8.06 27.23 1.92
C GLN A 444 6.55 27.44 2.02
N ILE A 445 6.09 28.59 1.50
CA ILE A 445 4.67 28.91 1.42
C ILE A 445 3.96 27.82 0.60
N GLY A 446 2.90 27.25 1.16
CA GLY A 446 2.06 26.23 0.55
C GLY A 446 2.51 24.79 0.81
N GLU A 447 3.45 24.55 1.74
CA GLU A 447 3.89 23.20 2.09
C GLU A 447 2.76 22.32 2.64
N ALA A 448 1.78 22.90 3.34
CA ALA A 448 0.60 22.16 3.79
C ALA A 448 -0.42 21.80 2.72
N LEU A 449 -0.23 22.29 1.50
CA LEU A 449 -1.18 22.08 0.41
C LEU A 449 -0.75 20.85 -0.38
N SER A 450 -1.73 19.98 -0.67
CA SER A 450 -1.50 18.85 -1.57
C SER A 450 -0.95 19.34 -2.92
N SER A 451 -0.23 18.47 -3.63
CA SER A 451 0.28 18.78 -4.97
C SER A 451 -0.83 19.26 -5.92
N HIS A 452 -2.01 18.65 -5.82
CA HIS A 452 -3.22 19.03 -6.55
C HIS A 452 -3.67 20.48 -6.27
N VAL A 453 -3.76 20.88 -5.00
CA VAL A 453 -4.13 22.25 -4.63
C VAL A 453 -3.06 23.25 -5.09
N ARG A 454 -1.77 22.91 -4.94
CA ARG A 454 -0.65 23.74 -5.41
C ARG A 454 -0.70 23.95 -6.92
N GLU A 455 -1.01 22.91 -7.69
CA GLU A 455 -1.13 22.98 -9.14
C GLU A 455 -2.28 23.91 -9.58
N HIS A 456 -3.44 23.82 -8.94
CA HIS A 456 -4.55 24.75 -9.20
C HIS A 456 -4.17 26.21 -8.92
N LEU A 457 -3.46 26.47 -7.82
CA LEU A 457 -2.98 27.81 -7.50
C LEU A 457 -1.98 28.35 -8.53
N ARG A 458 -1.08 27.52 -9.07
CA ARG A 458 -0.15 27.91 -10.14
C ARG A 458 -0.90 28.34 -11.40
N ARG A 459 -1.87 27.52 -11.85
CA ARG A 459 -2.68 27.83 -13.04
C ARG A 459 -3.46 29.14 -12.90
N MET A 460 -4.01 29.41 -11.72
CA MET A 460 -4.69 30.68 -11.45
C MET A 460 -3.74 31.88 -11.36
N GLY A 461 -2.49 31.67 -10.95
CA GLY A 461 -1.46 32.70 -10.93
C GLY A 461 -0.95 33.10 -12.33
N ASP A 462 -0.90 32.16 -13.27
CA ASP A 462 -0.49 32.39 -14.65
C ASP A 462 -1.55 33.16 -15.47
N ASP A 463 -2.83 33.05 -15.11
CA ASP A 463 -3.92 33.80 -15.77
C ASP A 463 -3.94 35.30 -15.43
N VAL A 464 -3.26 35.74 -14.36
CA VAL A 464 -3.23 37.16 -13.94
C VAL A 464 -2.13 37.96 -14.66
N MET A 465 -1.15 37.29 -15.28
CA MET A 465 -0.02 37.93 -15.97
C MET A 465 -0.21 38.08 -17.49
N SER A 466 -1.24 37.46 -18.09
CA SER A 466 -1.49 37.54 -19.54
C SER A 466 -2.39 38.73 -19.96
N SER A 467 -2.98 39.47 -19.01
CA SER A 467 -3.87 40.60 -19.31
C SER A 467 -3.35 41.99 -18.87
N SER A 468 -2.06 42.12 -18.55
CA SER A 468 -1.50 43.39 -18.05
C SER A 468 -0.13 43.78 -18.64
N SER A 469 0.09 43.53 -19.93
CA SER A 469 1.25 44.06 -20.65
C SER A 469 0.87 44.70 -21.99
N SER A 470 0.02 45.73 -21.92
CA SER A 470 -0.09 46.74 -22.98
C SER A 470 0.01 48.14 -22.38
N SER A 471 1.22 48.52 -21.99
CA SER A 471 1.60 49.93 -21.93
C SER A 471 3.11 50.04 -22.18
N SER A 472 3.41 50.28 -23.44
CA SER A 472 4.68 50.75 -23.97
C SER A 472 5.14 52.04 -23.27
N SER A 473 6.40 52.07 -22.84
CA SER A 473 7.17 53.30 -22.76
C SER A 473 8.57 53.06 -23.32
N SER A 474 8.78 53.61 -24.50
CA SER A 474 10.02 53.79 -25.23
C SER A 474 11.01 54.68 -24.47
N SER A 475 12.27 54.27 -24.42
CA SER A 475 13.40 55.20 -24.38
C SER A 475 14.62 54.56 -25.03
N SER A 476 14.98 55.11 -26.18
CA SER A 476 16.18 54.84 -26.97
C SER A 476 17.38 55.65 -26.48
N SER A 477 18.56 55.03 -26.47
CA SER A 477 19.87 55.66 -26.72
C SER A 477 20.88 54.51 -26.94
N SER A 478 21.24 54.14 -28.17
CA SER A 478 22.40 54.63 -28.96
C SER A 478 23.69 54.56 -28.14
N ASP A 479 24.51 53.54 -28.31
CA ASP A 479 25.56 53.36 -29.33
C ASP A 479 26.91 53.56 -28.62
N ASP A 480 27.79 52.56 -28.68
CA ASP A 480 29.21 52.78 -29.00
C ASP A 480 29.93 51.44 -29.15
N ASP A 481 30.37 51.22 -30.38
CA ASP A 481 31.32 50.22 -30.88
C ASP A 481 32.68 50.30 -30.18
N SER A 482 33.36 49.16 -30.08
CA SER A 482 34.81 49.05 -30.32
C SER A 482 35.24 47.57 -30.46
N SER A 483 35.64 47.24 -31.69
CA SER A 483 36.54 46.16 -32.16
C SER A 483 37.64 45.74 -31.18
N SER A 484 38.16 44.51 -31.18
CA SER A 484 38.99 43.96 -32.27
C SER A 484 39.38 42.48 -32.04
N ASP A 485 39.37 41.73 -33.15
CA ASP A 485 40.39 40.77 -33.68
C ASP A 485 40.69 39.49 -32.89
N ASP A 486 40.38 38.31 -33.45
CA ASP A 486 41.27 37.39 -34.23
C ASP A 486 42.32 36.70 -33.32
N GLU A 487 42.64 35.40 -33.39
CA GLU A 487 42.66 34.47 -34.51
C GLU A 487 42.81 33.03 -33.95
N SER A 488 42.56 32.06 -34.84
CA SER A 488 42.86 30.62 -34.78
C SER A 488 44.24 30.23 -34.18
N SER A 489 44.48 29.06 -33.59
CA SER A 489 44.58 27.77 -34.28
C SER A 489 45.20 26.69 -33.36
N SER A 490 44.70 25.46 -33.53
CA SER A 490 45.37 24.14 -33.53
C SER A 490 46.61 23.79 -32.67
N ASP A 491 46.49 22.58 -32.09
CA ASP A 491 47.47 21.49 -31.94
C ASP A 491 48.66 21.63 -30.96
N ALA A 492 48.53 20.91 -29.83
CA ALA A 492 49.47 19.88 -29.37
C ALA A 492 48.80 18.92 -28.39
#